data_AF-U5LI37-F1
#
_entry.id   AF-U5LI37-F1
#
_cell.length_a   1.000
_cell.length_b   1.000
_cell.length_c   1.000
_cell.angle_alpha   90.00
_cell.angle_beta   90.00
_cell.angle_gamma   90.00
#
_symmetry.space_group_name_H-M   'P 1'
#
loop_
_entity.id
_entity.type
_entity.pdbx_description
1 polymer ?
#
loop_
_entity_poly.entity_id
_entity_poly.type
_entity_poly.pdbx_seq_one_letter_code
_entity_poly.pdbx_strand_id
1 'polypeptide(L)'
;MDFSAIGQKIRDLRKLLGLSQKELAEGICTQAQISKIEKGDVYPYASTLYLISQKLGVDVNYFFHIGTTPRLDYILEVERQLEITRRSFDYETMRSIIKGEENNPLFTQNPVNRQLIQWHRGIYEYHLNKNPIKAHQVLNEAIALTHGKLWTEREIEILLSKGIILFEENELEEALAVYRDAKRFIDSLATLQDVMLMTKLHYNIARVLTRLSRYEESIESCTKGIAWCLEKDHLFLLGELHYHTGYNYELSHQLAEAKKYMEKALLIFELQNDTKYHSYINNKLKTWNFPI
;
A
#
# COMPACT_ATOMS: atom_id res chain seq x y z
N MET A 1 -15.96 14.46 -14.95
CA MET A 1 -16.88 13.41 -14.45
C MET A 1 -17.86 13.10 -15.58
N ASP A 2 -17.86 11.87 -16.07
CA ASP A 2 -18.76 11.35 -17.10
C ASP A 2 -20.09 10.92 -16.44
N PHE A 3 -21.05 11.83 -16.47
CA PHE A 3 -22.38 11.58 -15.93
C PHE A 3 -23.23 10.65 -16.80
N SER A 4 -22.87 10.46 -18.07
CA SER A 4 -23.53 9.47 -18.93
C SER A 4 -23.22 8.06 -18.45
N ALA A 5 -21.95 7.79 -18.12
CA ALA A 5 -21.53 6.52 -17.51
C ALA A 5 -22.24 6.25 -16.17
N ILE A 6 -22.39 7.29 -15.33
CA ILE A 6 -23.14 7.21 -14.07
C ILE A 6 -24.61 6.83 -14.33
N GLY A 7 -25.28 7.56 -15.22
CA GLY A 7 -26.68 7.33 -15.58
C GLY A 7 -26.91 5.91 -16.11
N GLN A 8 -26.02 5.43 -16.99
CA GLN A 8 -26.07 4.08 -17.50
C GLN A 8 -25.92 3.04 -16.39
N LYS A 9 -25.02 3.25 -15.42
CA LYS A 9 -24.86 2.29 -14.33
C LYS A 9 -26.02 2.27 -13.35
N ILE A 10 -26.63 3.43 -13.05
CA ILE A 10 -27.88 3.50 -12.28
C ILE A 10 -28.95 2.65 -12.96
N ARG A 11 -29.10 2.78 -14.28
CA ARG A 11 -30.05 1.99 -15.07
C ARG A 11 -29.76 0.49 -15.01
N ASP A 12 -28.49 0.09 -15.13
CA ASP A 12 -28.08 -1.31 -15.11
C ASP A 12 -28.39 -1.95 -13.74
N LEU A 13 -28.02 -1.29 -12.63
CA LEU A 13 -28.31 -1.77 -11.27
C LEU A 13 -29.82 -1.83 -11.00
N ARG A 14 -30.57 -0.79 -11.40
CA ARG A 14 -32.02 -0.77 -11.25
C ARG A 14 -32.67 -1.97 -11.95
N LYS A 15 -32.25 -2.25 -13.19
CA LYS A 15 -32.75 -3.40 -13.96
C LYS A 15 -32.35 -4.73 -13.34
N LEU A 16 -31.11 -4.84 -12.85
CA LEU A 16 -30.63 -6.04 -12.15
C LEU A 16 -31.50 -6.36 -10.91
N LEU A 17 -31.94 -5.33 -10.20
CA LEU A 17 -32.84 -5.43 -9.04
C LEU A 17 -34.33 -5.56 -9.41
N GLY A 18 -34.67 -5.56 -10.71
CA GLY A 18 -36.05 -5.66 -11.18
C GLY A 18 -36.93 -4.43 -10.89
N LEU A 19 -36.34 -3.30 -10.52
CA LEU A 19 -37.09 -2.09 -10.15
C LEU A 19 -37.53 -1.29 -11.39
N SER A 20 -38.72 -0.74 -11.36
CA SER A 20 -39.16 0.30 -12.30
C SER A 20 -38.54 1.66 -11.95
N GLN A 21 -38.52 2.59 -12.92
CA GLN A 21 -38.05 3.96 -12.65
C GLN A 21 -38.93 4.67 -11.62
N LYS A 22 -40.22 4.31 -11.50
CA LYS A 22 -41.14 4.86 -10.50
C LYS A 22 -40.78 4.38 -9.09
N GLU A 23 -40.51 3.09 -8.94
CA GLU A 23 -40.08 2.51 -7.65
C GLU A 23 -38.73 3.06 -7.21
N LEU A 24 -37.78 3.24 -8.13
CA LEU A 24 -36.51 3.90 -7.80
C LEU A 24 -36.74 5.38 -7.39
N ALA A 25 -37.65 6.10 -8.04
CA ALA A 25 -37.91 7.51 -7.76
C ALA A 25 -38.62 7.77 -6.42
N GLU A 26 -39.40 6.81 -5.93
CA GLU A 26 -40.27 6.97 -4.76
C GLU A 26 -39.51 7.47 -3.51
N GLY A 27 -39.95 8.60 -2.94
CA GLY A 27 -39.30 9.22 -1.78
C GLY A 27 -38.00 9.99 -2.08
N ILE A 28 -37.59 10.06 -3.35
CA ILE A 28 -36.35 10.72 -3.78
C ILE A 28 -36.64 11.87 -4.74
N CYS A 29 -37.32 11.57 -5.86
CA CYS A 29 -37.58 12.53 -6.93
C CYS A 29 -38.73 12.05 -7.84
N THR A 30 -38.91 12.67 -9.01
CA THR A 30 -39.93 12.22 -9.98
C THR A 30 -39.41 11.09 -10.86
N GLN A 31 -40.29 10.19 -11.34
CA GLN A 31 -39.92 9.16 -12.30
C GLN A 31 -39.30 9.74 -13.59
N ALA A 32 -39.80 10.90 -14.05
CA ALA A 32 -39.24 11.61 -15.18
C ALA A 32 -37.80 12.08 -14.92
N GLN A 33 -37.48 12.48 -13.69
CA GLN A 33 -36.13 12.87 -13.29
C GLN A 33 -35.18 11.67 -13.27
N ILE A 34 -35.60 10.51 -12.73
CA ILE A 34 -34.83 9.26 -12.86
C ILE A 34 -34.57 8.93 -14.32
N SER A 35 -35.58 9.03 -15.19
CA SER A 35 -35.41 8.76 -16.63
C SER A 35 -34.37 9.67 -17.29
N LYS A 36 -34.36 10.96 -16.95
CA LYS A 36 -33.36 11.92 -17.44
C LYS A 36 -31.97 11.65 -16.89
N ILE A 37 -31.86 11.29 -15.60
CA ILE A 37 -30.59 10.90 -14.97
C ILE A 37 -30.02 9.66 -15.65
N GLU A 38 -30.83 8.62 -15.89
CA GLU A 38 -30.39 7.37 -16.54
C GLU A 38 -29.90 7.57 -17.97
N LYS A 39 -30.39 8.60 -18.67
CA LYS A 39 -29.94 8.99 -20.02
C LYS A 39 -28.70 9.87 -20.01
N GLY A 40 -28.31 10.41 -18.86
CA GLY A 40 -27.27 11.43 -18.75
C GLY A 40 -27.73 12.84 -19.12
N ASP A 41 -29.04 13.06 -19.30
CA ASP A 41 -29.62 14.36 -19.69
C ASP A 41 -29.61 15.38 -18.54
N VAL A 42 -29.63 14.90 -17.29
CA VAL A 42 -29.65 15.73 -16.08
C VAL A 42 -28.70 15.17 -15.04
N TYR A 43 -27.93 16.05 -14.41
CA TYR A 43 -27.01 15.69 -13.33
C TYR A 43 -27.74 15.73 -11.98
N PRO A 44 -27.72 14.62 -11.21
CA PRO A 44 -28.34 14.60 -9.89
C PRO A 44 -27.55 15.47 -8.91
N TYR A 45 -28.25 16.11 -7.97
CA TYR A 45 -27.59 16.66 -6.79
C TYR A 45 -26.95 15.53 -5.97
N ALA A 46 -25.91 15.85 -5.18
CA ALA A 46 -25.22 14.87 -4.34
C ALA A 46 -26.19 14.13 -3.40
N SER A 47 -27.16 14.82 -2.82
CA SER A 47 -28.21 14.23 -1.98
C SER A 47 -29.10 13.24 -2.74
N THR A 48 -29.48 13.58 -3.97
CA THR A 48 -30.26 12.68 -4.84
C THR A 48 -29.45 11.43 -5.21
N LEU A 49 -28.17 11.58 -5.58
CA LEU A 49 -27.31 10.46 -5.93
C LEU A 49 -27.08 9.53 -4.73
N TYR A 50 -26.93 10.08 -3.52
CA TYR A 50 -26.83 9.31 -2.28
C TYR A 50 -28.09 8.49 -1.99
N LEU A 51 -29.29 9.10 -2.08
CA LEU A 51 -30.54 8.37 -1.86
C LEU A 51 -30.76 7.27 -2.92
N ILE A 52 -30.37 7.54 -4.18
CA ILE A 52 -30.39 6.52 -5.24
C ILE A 52 -29.45 5.36 -4.88
N SER A 53 -28.23 5.64 -4.38
CA SER A 53 -27.28 4.59 -4.00
C SER A 53 -27.81 3.72 -2.86
N GLN A 54 -28.47 4.33 -1.86
CA GLN A 54 -29.13 3.60 -0.78
C GLN A 54 -30.22 2.64 -1.29
N LYS A 55 -31.09 3.09 -2.21
CA LYS A 55 -32.12 2.21 -2.80
C LYS A 55 -31.54 1.09 -3.66
N LEU A 56 -30.41 1.33 -4.31
CA LEU A 56 -29.73 0.34 -5.14
C LEU A 56 -28.79 -0.57 -4.33
N GLY A 57 -28.66 -0.35 -3.02
CA GLY A 57 -27.83 -1.18 -2.15
C GLY A 57 -26.33 -1.06 -2.42
N VAL A 58 -25.88 0.10 -2.92
CA VAL A 58 -24.46 0.36 -3.23
C VAL A 58 -23.95 1.61 -2.52
N ASP A 59 -22.65 1.63 -2.24
CA ASP A 59 -21.98 2.83 -1.74
C ASP A 59 -22.01 3.95 -2.80
N VAL A 60 -22.23 5.20 -2.40
CA VAL A 60 -22.32 6.33 -3.33
C VAL A 60 -21.02 6.54 -4.12
N ASN A 61 -19.87 6.19 -3.54
CA ASN A 61 -18.56 6.27 -4.19
C ASN A 61 -18.48 5.39 -5.43
N TYR A 62 -19.25 4.30 -5.48
CA TYR A 62 -19.36 3.46 -6.68
C TYR A 62 -19.69 4.26 -7.94
N PHE A 63 -20.62 5.22 -7.84
CA PHE A 63 -20.98 6.07 -8.99
C PHE A 63 -19.91 7.10 -9.30
N PHE A 64 -19.29 7.70 -8.27
CA PHE A 64 -18.18 8.63 -8.48
C PHE A 64 -17.02 7.96 -9.20
N HIS A 65 -16.63 6.76 -8.79
CA HIS A 65 -15.59 5.96 -9.43
C HIS A 65 -15.87 5.72 -10.92
N ILE A 66 -17.10 5.34 -11.27
CA ILE A 66 -17.51 5.12 -12.66
C ILE A 66 -17.46 6.41 -13.48
N GLY A 67 -17.90 7.53 -12.89
CA GLY A 67 -17.91 8.81 -13.57
C GLY A 67 -16.54 9.49 -13.64
N THR A 68 -15.60 9.22 -12.74
CA THR A 68 -14.30 9.90 -12.73
C THR A 68 -13.19 9.10 -13.37
N THR A 69 -13.31 7.76 -13.38
CA THR A 69 -12.20 6.88 -13.72
C THR A 69 -12.65 5.84 -14.74
N PRO A 70 -12.49 6.13 -16.05
CA PRO A 70 -12.73 5.15 -17.10
C PRO A 70 -11.91 3.88 -16.84
N ARG A 71 -12.54 2.71 -16.93
CA ARG A 71 -11.92 1.40 -16.67
C ARG A 71 -11.15 1.31 -15.33
N LEU A 72 -11.78 1.75 -14.24
CA LEU A 72 -11.21 1.61 -12.89
C LEU A 72 -10.78 0.16 -12.59
N ASP A 73 -11.55 -0.83 -13.04
CA ASP A 73 -11.22 -2.26 -12.96
C ASP A 73 -9.84 -2.57 -13.52
N TYR A 74 -9.49 -1.99 -14.67
CA TYR A 74 -8.19 -2.16 -15.30
C TYR A 74 -7.08 -1.50 -14.49
N ILE A 75 -7.30 -0.29 -14.00
CA ILE A 75 -6.31 0.45 -13.19
C ILE A 75 -6.01 -0.30 -11.90
N LEU A 76 -7.05 -0.79 -11.20
CA LEU A 76 -6.90 -1.58 -9.98
C LEU A 76 -6.17 -2.90 -10.25
N GLU A 77 -6.42 -3.55 -11.39
CA GLU A 77 -5.68 -4.77 -11.75
C GLU A 77 -4.20 -4.49 -12.03
N VAL A 78 -3.87 -3.42 -12.77
CA VAL A 78 -2.47 -3.01 -12.98
C VAL A 78 -1.79 -2.72 -11.64
N GLU A 79 -2.44 -1.97 -10.76
CA GLU A 79 -1.94 -1.67 -9.43
C GLU A 79 -1.67 -2.93 -8.62
N ARG A 80 -2.61 -3.88 -8.61
CA ARG A 80 -2.47 -5.17 -7.94
C ARG A 80 -1.28 -5.97 -8.47
N GLN A 81 -1.09 -6.01 -9.78
CA GLN A 81 0.06 -6.70 -10.40
C GLN A 81 1.39 -6.03 -10.04
N LEU A 82 1.43 -4.69 -10.01
CA LEU A 82 2.60 -3.93 -9.57
C LEU A 82 2.92 -4.17 -8.09
N GLU A 83 1.91 -4.33 -7.24
CA GLU A 83 2.09 -4.74 -5.85
C GLU A 83 2.66 -6.15 -5.71
N ILE A 84 2.14 -7.12 -6.48
CA ILE A 84 2.65 -8.50 -6.46
C ILE A 84 4.12 -8.53 -6.88
N THR A 85 4.45 -7.90 -8.00
CA THR A 85 5.84 -7.85 -8.50
C THR A 85 6.79 -7.17 -7.52
N ARG A 86 6.35 -6.13 -6.80
CA ARG A 86 7.13 -5.50 -5.73
C ARG A 86 7.37 -6.45 -4.55
N ARG A 87 6.36 -7.22 -4.12
CA ARG A 87 6.47 -8.19 -3.02
C ARG A 87 7.31 -9.42 -3.38
N SER A 88 7.28 -9.86 -4.63
CA SER A 88 8.06 -11.00 -5.13
C SER A 88 9.43 -10.62 -5.66
N PHE A 89 9.80 -9.33 -5.66
CA PHE A 89 11.03 -8.79 -6.25
C PHE A 89 11.17 -9.08 -7.76
N ASP A 90 10.05 -9.30 -8.46
CA ASP A 90 10.02 -9.55 -9.91
C ASP A 90 10.02 -8.23 -10.71
N TYR A 91 11.20 -7.60 -10.74
CA TYR A 91 11.37 -6.29 -11.37
C TYR A 91 11.28 -6.34 -12.91
N GLU A 92 11.55 -7.49 -13.55
CA GLU A 92 11.43 -7.62 -15.01
C GLU A 92 9.97 -7.65 -15.46
N THR A 93 9.11 -8.38 -14.73
CA THR A 93 7.67 -8.31 -14.97
C THR A 93 7.13 -6.91 -14.67
N MET A 94 7.59 -6.28 -13.58
CA MET A 94 7.23 -4.90 -13.24
C MET A 94 7.55 -3.94 -14.40
N ARG A 95 8.76 -4.02 -14.96
CA ARG A 95 9.18 -3.22 -16.12
C ARG A 95 8.31 -3.47 -17.35
N SER A 96 7.93 -4.73 -17.59
CA SER A 96 7.09 -5.11 -18.73
C SER A 96 5.67 -4.53 -18.61
N ILE A 97 5.07 -4.59 -17.41
CA ILE A 97 3.79 -3.96 -17.12
C ILE A 97 3.87 -2.45 -17.38
N ILE A 98 4.88 -1.77 -16.82
CA ILE A 98 5.03 -0.32 -16.97
C ILE A 98 5.18 0.10 -18.43
N LYS A 99 6.01 -0.61 -19.21
CA LYS A 99 6.16 -0.33 -20.65
C LYS A 99 4.85 -0.49 -21.42
N GLY A 100 3.99 -1.44 -21.01
CA GLY A 100 2.66 -1.60 -21.58
C GLY A 100 1.75 -0.39 -21.32
N GLU A 101 1.91 0.26 -20.17
CA GLU A 101 1.08 1.39 -19.73
C GLU A 101 1.65 2.78 -20.04
N GLU A 102 2.91 2.89 -20.47
CA GLU A 102 3.61 4.17 -20.68
C GLU A 102 2.86 5.14 -21.62
N ASN A 103 2.13 4.61 -22.61
CA ASN A 103 1.36 5.39 -23.57
C ASN A 103 -0.15 5.33 -23.35
N ASN A 104 -0.61 4.66 -22.29
CA ASN A 104 -2.04 4.49 -22.03
C ASN A 104 -2.63 5.80 -21.48
N PRO A 105 -3.67 6.40 -22.10
CA PRO A 105 -4.33 7.60 -21.61
C PRO A 105 -4.82 7.51 -20.16
N LEU A 106 -5.22 6.31 -19.71
CA LEU A 106 -5.69 6.06 -18.34
C LEU A 106 -4.62 6.41 -17.28
N PHE A 107 -3.34 6.21 -17.63
CA PHE A 107 -2.22 6.50 -16.74
C PHE A 107 -1.53 7.82 -17.06
N THR A 108 -1.48 8.23 -18.33
CA THR A 108 -0.76 9.46 -18.72
C THR A 108 -1.52 10.74 -18.42
N GLN A 109 -2.86 10.74 -18.50
CA GLN A 109 -3.68 11.94 -18.33
C GLN A 109 -4.16 12.17 -16.89
N ASN A 110 -4.11 11.14 -16.04
CA ASN A 110 -4.49 11.23 -14.63
C ASN A 110 -3.23 11.27 -13.74
N PRO A 111 -3.00 12.35 -12.96
CA PRO A 111 -1.80 12.48 -12.13
C PRO A 111 -1.59 11.37 -11.09
N VAL A 112 -2.67 10.85 -10.49
CA VAL A 112 -2.62 9.78 -9.49
C VAL A 112 -2.20 8.46 -10.13
N ASN A 113 -2.80 8.13 -11.28
CA ASN A 113 -2.43 6.93 -12.03
C ASN A 113 -1.00 7.06 -12.60
N ARG A 114 -0.61 8.27 -13.04
CA ARG A 114 0.75 8.53 -13.52
C ARG A 114 1.77 8.37 -12.40
N GLN A 115 1.45 8.80 -11.18
CA GLN A 115 2.29 8.61 -10.01
C GLN A 115 2.53 7.12 -9.75
N LEU A 116 1.50 6.27 -9.82
CA LEU A 116 1.65 4.82 -9.67
C LEU A 116 2.70 4.26 -10.65
N ILE A 117 2.65 4.67 -11.91
CA ILE A 117 3.60 4.21 -12.94
C ILE A 117 5.01 4.76 -12.66
N GLN A 118 5.16 6.05 -12.37
CA GLN A 118 6.47 6.63 -12.09
C GLN A 118 7.10 6.05 -10.82
N TRP A 119 6.30 5.77 -9.80
CA TRP A 119 6.79 5.12 -8.57
C TRP A 119 7.48 3.80 -8.88
N HIS A 120 6.79 2.89 -9.57
CA HIS A 120 7.33 1.58 -9.90
C HIS A 120 8.46 1.67 -10.94
N ARG A 121 8.43 2.70 -11.78
CA ARG A 121 9.56 3.02 -12.67
C ARG A 121 10.82 3.33 -11.88
N GLY A 122 10.73 4.19 -10.87
CA GLY A 122 11.86 4.49 -9.99
C GLY A 122 12.43 3.23 -9.32
N ILE A 123 11.55 2.33 -8.87
CA ILE A 123 11.96 1.05 -8.26
C ILE A 123 12.77 0.20 -9.25
N TYR A 124 12.24 -0.10 -10.44
CA TYR A 124 12.99 -0.98 -11.36
C TYR A 124 14.24 -0.30 -11.95
N GLU A 125 14.24 1.03 -12.12
CA GLU A 125 15.45 1.76 -12.57
C GLU A 125 16.61 1.58 -11.58
N TYR A 126 16.32 1.49 -10.29
CA TYR A 126 17.31 1.12 -9.30
C TYR A 126 17.72 -0.35 -9.42
N HIS A 127 16.76 -1.28 -9.29
CA HIS A 127 17.09 -2.69 -9.13
C HIS A 127 17.64 -3.37 -10.39
N LEU A 128 17.14 -3.00 -11.58
CA LEU A 128 17.58 -3.57 -12.87
C LEU A 128 18.71 -2.76 -13.51
N ASN A 129 18.56 -1.43 -13.57
CA ASN A 129 19.51 -0.58 -14.30
C ASN A 129 20.66 -0.07 -13.42
N LYS A 130 20.64 -0.37 -12.11
CA LYS A 130 21.66 0.04 -11.12
C LYS A 130 21.93 1.54 -11.14
N ASN A 131 20.87 2.34 -11.30
CA ASN A 131 20.98 3.79 -11.43
C ASN A 131 20.24 4.50 -10.28
N PRO A 132 20.88 4.68 -9.10
CA PRO A 132 20.25 5.32 -7.95
C PRO A 132 19.88 6.77 -8.22
N ILE A 133 20.71 7.53 -8.95
CA ILE A 133 20.45 8.94 -9.27
C ILE A 133 19.13 9.07 -10.06
N LYS A 134 18.98 8.29 -11.12
CA LYS A 134 17.77 8.30 -11.94
C LYS A 134 16.55 7.78 -11.17
N ALA A 135 16.72 6.75 -10.34
CA ALA A 135 15.66 6.25 -9.49
C ALA A 135 15.15 7.36 -8.53
N HIS A 136 16.03 8.05 -7.83
CA HIS A 136 15.67 9.16 -6.95
C HIS A 136 14.96 10.30 -7.70
N GLN A 137 15.46 10.68 -8.88
CA GLN A 137 14.82 11.68 -9.72
C GLN A 137 13.38 11.28 -10.05
N VAL A 138 13.18 10.07 -10.58
CA VAL A 138 11.86 9.56 -10.97
C VAL A 138 10.91 9.46 -9.78
N LEU A 139 11.38 9.04 -8.60
CA LEU A 139 10.57 8.96 -7.38
C LEU A 139 10.16 10.36 -6.87
N ASN A 140 11.04 11.35 -6.98
CA ASN A 140 10.70 12.74 -6.64
C ASN A 140 9.67 13.32 -7.62
N GLU A 141 9.83 13.05 -8.92
CA GLU A 141 8.84 13.42 -9.94
C GLU A 141 7.48 12.74 -9.65
N ALA A 142 7.49 11.48 -9.21
CA ALA A 142 6.27 10.75 -8.83
C ALA A 142 5.53 11.42 -7.66
N ILE A 143 6.25 11.85 -6.61
CA ILE A 143 5.65 12.60 -5.49
C ILE A 143 5.08 13.93 -5.98
N ALA A 144 5.84 14.67 -6.78
CA ALA A 144 5.44 16.00 -7.26
C ALA A 144 4.16 16.00 -8.12
N LEU A 145 3.78 14.87 -8.72
CA LEU A 145 2.55 14.75 -9.50
C LEU A 145 1.27 14.92 -8.68
N THR A 146 1.29 14.57 -7.39
CA THR A 146 0.09 14.59 -6.53
C THR A 146 0.25 15.42 -5.27
N HIS A 147 1.49 15.77 -4.90
CA HIS A 147 1.77 16.41 -3.63
C HIS A 147 1.02 17.74 -3.48
N GLY A 148 0.19 17.80 -2.44
CA GLY A 148 -0.58 18.98 -2.05
C GLY A 148 -0.02 19.61 -0.78
N LYS A 149 -0.93 20.06 0.11
CA LYS A 149 -0.55 20.55 1.44
C LYS A 149 -0.30 19.43 2.45
N LEU A 150 -0.98 18.31 2.26
CA LEU A 150 -0.88 17.12 3.11
C LEU A 150 -0.29 15.98 2.28
N TRP A 151 0.49 15.15 2.95
CA TRP A 151 1.02 13.93 2.37
C TRP A 151 -0.08 12.91 2.18
N THR A 152 -0.01 12.18 1.07
CA THR A 152 -0.87 11.00 0.84
C THR A 152 -0.16 9.73 1.28
N GLU A 153 -0.91 8.66 1.57
CA GLU A 153 -0.32 7.34 1.86
C GLU A 153 0.59 6.86 0.71
N ARG A 154 0.21 7.13 -0.54
CA ARG A 154 1.03 6.80 -1.72
C ARG A 154 2.35 7.55 -1.75
N GLU A 155 2.34 8.84 -1.45
CA GLU A 155 3.58 9.63 -1.37
C GLU A 155 4.50 9.13 -0.26
N ILE A 156 3.93 8.71 0.87
CA ILE A 156 4.67 8.12 1.98
C ILE A 156 5.25 6.76 1.57
N GLU A 157 4.51 5.90 0.84
CA GLU A 157 5.06 4.65 0.28
C GLU A 157 6.21 4.88 -0.70
N ILE A 158 6.13 5.95 -1.50
CA ILE A 158 7.23 6.38 -2.38
C ILE A 158 8.44 6.81 -1.54
N LEU A 159 8.25 7.56 -0.45
CA LEU A 159 9.34 7.88 0.49
C LEU A 159 9.96 6.63 1.10
N LEU A 160 9.16 5.63 1.48
CA LEU A 160 9.69 4.36 1.99
C LEU A 160 10.57 3.67 0.93
N SER A 161 10.16 3.71 -0.34
CA SER A 161 10.96 3.17 -1.45
C SER A 161 12.27 3.94 -1.63
N LYS A 162 12.26 5.27 -1.51
CA LYS A 162 13.50 6.07 -1.50
C LYS A 162 14.41 5.69 -0.34
N GLY A 163 13.86 5.53 0.87
CA GLY A 163 14.62 5.10 2.04
C GLY A 163 15.26 3.73 1.86
N ILE A 164 14.58 2.80 1.16
CA ILE A 164 15.15 1.48 0.83
C ILE A 164 16.37 1.66 -0.09
N ILE A 165 16.27 2.49 -1.13
CA ILE A 165 17.40 2.77 -2.03
C ILE A 165 18.59 3.34 -1.24
N LEU A 166 18.36 4.35 -0.39
CA LEU A 166 19.40 4.94 0.46
C LEU A 166 20.04 3.90 1.39
N PHE A 167 19.23 3.01 1.98
CA PHE A 167 19.72 1.92 2.82
C PHE A 167 20.62 0.96 2.05
N GLU A 168 20.23 0.55 0.83
CA GLU A 168 21.01 -0.36 -0.02
C GLU A 168 22.30 0.29 -0.53
N GLU A 169 22.31 1.61 -0.76
CA GLU A 169 23.51 2.41 -1.06
C GLU A 169 24.36 2.72 0.20
N ASN A 170 23.99 2.20 1.37
CA ASN A 170 24.67 2.38 2.66
C ASN A 170 24.67 3.84 3.17
N GLU A 171 23.75 4.67 2.69
CA GLU A 171 23.47 6.04 3.17
C GLU A 171 22.51 6.00 4.37
N LEU A 172 22.96 5.36 5.45
CA LEU A 172 22.10 4.92 6.56
C LEU A 172 21.42 6.07 7.33
N GLU A 173 22.14 7.14 7.63
CA GLU A 173 21.57 8.28 8.39
C GLU A 173 20.53 9.05 7.54
N GLU A 174 20.74 9.14 6.22
CA GLU A 174 19.78 9.74 5.30
C GLU A 174 18.53 8.86 5.17
N ALA A 175 18.69 7.54 5.05
CA ALA A 175 17.58 6.60 5.09
C ALA A 175 16.76 6.75 6.38
N LEU A 176 17.43 6.84 7.54
CA LEU A 176 16.77 7.04 8.83
C LEU A 176 16.01 8.38 8.89
N ALA A 177 16.58 9.46 8.35
CA ALA A 177 15.91 10.76 8.27
C ALA A 177 14.64 10.69 7.42
N VAL A 178 14.70 10.06 6.24
CA VAL A 178 13.54 9.85 5.37
C VAL A 178 12.44 9.04 6.06
N TYR A 179 12.80 8.00 6.81
CA TYR A 179 11.81 7.22 7.56
C TYR A 179 11.21 8.00 8.74
N ARG A 180 11.99 8.83 9.44
CA ARG A 180 11.45 9.72 10.48
C ARG A 180 10.47 10.73 9.89
N ASP A 181 10.76 11.28 8.72
CA ASP A 181 9.85 12.16 8.00
C ASP A 181 8.56 11.42 7.62
N ALA A 182 8.67 10.23 7.04
CA ALA A 182 7.54 9.36 6.73
C ALA A 182 6.67 9.10 7.97
N LYS A 183 7.28 8.83 9.13
CA LYS A 183 6.54 8.66 10.39
C LYS A 183 5.72 9.90 10.75
N ARG A 184 6.34 11.09 10.73
CA ARG A 184 5.64 12.35 11.02
C ARG A 184 4.49 12.59 10.07
N PHE A 185 4.65 12.23 8.80
CA PHE A 185 3.58 12.36 7.81
C PHE A 185 2.44 11.39 8.09
N ILE A 186 2.71 10.14 8.46
CA ILE A 186 1.66 9.19 8.88
C ILE A 186 0.93 9.71 10.12
N ASP A 187 1.66 10.18 11.14
CA ASP A 187 1.08 10.73 12.37
C ASP A 187 0.18 11.95 12.10
N SER A 188 0.36 12.64 10.97
CA SER A 188 -0.45 13.78 10.54
C SER A 188 -1.69 13.41 9.73
N LEU A 189 -1.84 12.16 9.31
CA LEU A 189 -3.00 11.69 8.57
C LEU A 189 -4.21 11.60 9.49
N ALA A 190 -5.38 12.04 9.01
CA ALA A 190 -6.64 11.91 9.75
C ALA A 190 -7.04 10.44 9.95
N THR A 191 -6.79 9.61 8.94
CA THR A 191 -7.05 8.17 8.95
C THR A 191 -5.97 7.47 8.13
N LEU A 192 -5.51 6.30 8.59
CA LEU A 192 -4.60 5.44 7.84
C LEU A 192 -5.40 4.23 7.31
N GLN A 193 -5.53 4.13 5.99
CA GLN A 193 -6.23 3.06 5.29
C GLN A 193 -5.34 1.82 5.12
N ASP A 194 -4.12 1.98 4.57
CA ASP A 194 -3.15 0.88 4.54
C ASP A 194 -2.44 0.73 5.89
N VAL A 195 -3.01 -0.08 6.77
CA VAL A 195 -2.40 -0.43 8.06
C VAL A 195 -1.01 -1.06 7.91
N MET A 196 -0.69 -1.69 6.76
CA MET A 196 0.61 -2.31 6.52
C MET A 196 1.73 -1.26 6.39
N LEU A 197 1.40 -0.01 6.04
CA LEU A 197 2.36 1.08 5.85
C LEU A 197 3.18 1.35 7.12
N MET A 198 2.53 1.41 8.27
CA MET A 198 3.20 1.60 9.57
C MET A 198 4.13 0.44 9.92
N THR A 199 3.73 -0.78 9.58
CA THR A 199 4.55 -1.98 9.79
C THR A 199 5.79 -1.98 8.91
N LYS A 200 5.64 -1.66 7.61
CA LYS A 200 6.78 -1.48 6.68
C LYS A 200 7.76 -0.44 7.22
N LEU A 201 7.24 0.67 7.74
CA LEU A 201 8.04 1.75 8.28
C LEU A 201 8.85 1.31 9.51
N HIS A 202 8.21 0.68 10.50
CA HIS A 202 8.89 0.20 11.70
C HIS A 202 9.98 -0.83 11.38
N TYR A 203 9.69 -1.75 10.47
CA TYR A 203 10.66 -2.75 10.01
C TYR A 203 11.86 -2.10 9.31
N ASN A 204 11.63 -1.15 8.42
CA ASN A 204 12.71 -0.46 7.71
C ASN A 204 13.58 0.40 8.66
N ILE A 205 12.97 1.12 9.60
CA ILE A 205 13.70 1.86 10.65
C ILE A 205 14.59 0.89 11.45
N ALA A 206 14.04 -0.25 11.87
CA ALA A 206 14.79 -1.23 12.65
C ALA A 206 15.98 -1.80 11.86
N ARG A 207 15.82 -2.08 10.56
CA ARG A 207 16.93 -2.51 9.70
C ARG A 207 18.07 -1.49 9.65
N VAL A 208 17.75 -0.20 9.46
CA VAL A 208 18.73 0.88 9.45
C VAL A 208 19.47 0.97 10.80
N LEU A 209 18.72 1.00 11.90
CA LEU A 209 19.27 1.11 13.25
C LEU A 209 20.20 -0.05 13.59
N THR A 210 19.85 -1.28 13.18
CA THR A 210 20.73 -2.46 13.34
C THR A 210 22.04 -2.28 12.58
N ARG A 211 22.01 -1.76 11.35
CA ARG A 211 23.23 -1.50 10.56
C ARG A 211 24.10 -0.39 11.18
N LEU A 212 23.48 0.57 11.85
CA LEU A 212 24.15 1.59 12.66
C LEU A 212 24.61 1.07 14.03
N SER A 213 24.42 -0.23 14.34
CA SER A 213 24.71 -0.84 15.65
C SER A 213 23.94 -0.24 16.83
N ARG A 214 22.78 0.37 16.57
CA ARG A 214 21.87 0.97 17.56
C ARG A 214 20.79 -0.06 17.92
N TYR A 215 21.21 -1.14 18.57
CA TYR A 215 20.39 -2.35 18.75
C TYR A 215 19.16 -2.13 19.62
N GLU A 216 19.28 -1.37 20.71
CA GLU A 216 18.16 -1.06 21.60
C GLU A 216 17.06 -0.25 20.88
N GLU A 217 17.45 0.78 20.12
CA GLU A 217 16.52 1.58 19.30
C GLU A 217 15.85 0.71 18.21
N SER A 218 16.61 -0.23 17.62
CA SER A 218 16.08 -1.18 16.64
C SER A 218 15.03 -2.12 17.24
N ILE A 219 15.31 -2.68 18.41
CA ILE A 219 14.36 -3.51 19.19
C ILE A 219 13.11 -2.71 19.52
N GLU A 220 13.26 -1.46 19.98
CA GLU A 220 12.12 -0.58 20.26
C GLU A 220 11.25 -0.37 19.01
N SER A 221 11.84 -0.11 17.84
CA SER A 221 11.09 0.02 16.60
C SER A 221 10.37 -1.28 16.22
N CYS A 222 11.03 -2.44 16.35
CA CYS A 222 10.40 -3.73 16.10
C CYS A 222 9.22 -4.01 17.03
N THR A 223 9.37 -3.75 18.33
CA THR A 223 8.30 -3.98 19.32
C THR A 223 7.09 -3.09 19.07
N LYS A 224 7.29 -1.83 18.64
CA LYS A 224 6.20 -0.95 18.18
C LYS A 224 5.51 -1.51 16.93
N GLY A 225 6.27 -2.01 15.97
CA GLY A 225 5.72 -2.69 14.79
C GLY A 225 4.90 -3.93 15.15
N ILE A 226 5.39 -4.77 16.06
CA ILE A 226 4.68 -5.96 16.56
C ILE A 226 3.37 -5.56 17.24
N ALA A 227 3.42 -4.58 18.14
CA ALA A 227 2.23 -4.08 18.81
C ALA A 227 1.18 -3.57 17.82
N TRP A 228 1.63 -2.84 16.78
CA TRP A 228 0.76 -2.36 15.71
C TRP A 228 0.11 -3.50 14.91
N CYS A 229 0.88 -4.52 14.50
CA CYS A 229 0.34 -5.70 13.83
C CYS A 229 -0.76 -6.39 14.65
N LEU A 230 -0.54 -6.52 15.97
CA LEU A 230 -1.50 -7.15 16.89
C LEU A 230 -2.74 -6.28 17.10
N GLU A 231 -2.58 -4.97 17.22
CA GLU A 231 -3.71 -4.03 17.34
C GLU A 231 -4.58 -4.00 16.08
N LYS A 232 -3.97 -4.16 14.90
CA LYS A 232 -4.66 -4.14 13.60
C LYS A 232 -4.98 -5.52 13.04
N ASP A 233 -4.82 -6.58 13.85
CA ASP A 233 -5.14 -7.98 13.51
C ASP A 233 -4.53 -8.46 12.18
N HIS A 234 -3.27 -8.10 11.88
CA HIS A 234 -2.61 -8.51 10.63
C HIS A 234 -1.25 -9.19 10.85
N LEU A 235 -0.93 -10.18 10.00
CA LEU A 235 0.33 -10.94 10.07
C LEU A 235 1.44 -10.43 9.13
N PHE A 236 1.13 -9.46 8.26
CA PHE A 236 2.12 -8.90 7.33
C PHE A 236 3.35 -8.36 8.09
N LEU A 237 4.56 -8.84 7.72
CA LEU A 237 5.86 -8.56 8.36
C LEU A 237 5.99 -8.93 9.85
N LEU A 238 5.00 -9.60 10.46
CA LEU A 238 5.04 -9.90 11.89
C LEU A 238 6.15 -10.91 12.23
N GLY A 239 6.33 -11.93 11.38
CA GLY A 239 7.41 -12.91 11.53
C GLY A 239 8.78 -12.25 11.39
N GLU A 240 8.94 -11.36 10.41
CA GLU A 240 10.16 -10.60 10.15
C GLU A 240 10.51 -9.65 11.30
N LEU A 241 9.51 -8.99 11.90
CA LEU A 241 9.73 -8.15 13.08
C LEU A 241 10.17 -8.97 14.30
N HIS A 242 9.57 -10.14 14.54
CA HIS A 242 10.03 -11.06 15.59
C HIS A 242 11.44 -11.57 15.31
N TYR A 243 11.73 -11.98 14.08
CA TYR A 243 13.06 -12.42 13.65
C TYR A 243 14.09 -11.31 13.88
N HIS A 244 13.81 -10.09 13.41
CA HIS A 244 14.72 -8.96 13.51
C HIS A 244 14.95 -8.54 14.96
N THR A 245 13.91 -8.64 15.81
CA THR A 245 14.07 -8.46 17.26
C THR A 245 15.02 -9.49 17.85
N GLY A 246 14.83 -10.78 17.53
CA GLY A 246 15.72 -11.85 17.99
C GLY A 246 17.15 -11.69 17.49
N TYR A 247 17.32 -11.25 16.25
CA TYR A 247 18.63 -10.95 15.66
C TYR A 247 19.35 -9.81 16.37
N ASN A 248 18.65 -8.74 16.76
CA ASN A 248 19.28 -7.67 17.54
C ASN A 248 19.68 -8.15 18.95
N TYR A 249 18.85 -8.95 19.62
CA TYR A 249 19.25 -9.55 20.91
C TYR A 249 20.46 -10.48 20.78
N GLU A 250 20.57 -11.23 19.69
CA GLU A 250 21.77 -12.03 19.38
C GLU A 250 23.01 -11.13 19.26
N LEU A 251 22.92 -10.04 18.49
CA LEU A 251 24.02 -9.08 18.32
C LEU A 251 24.42 -8.40 19.64
N SER A 252 23.46 -8.20 20.55
CA SER A 252 23.68 -7.70 21.91
C SER A 252 24.07 -8.79 22.93
N HIS A 253 24.37 -10.02 22.48
CA HIS A 253 24.75 -11.17 23.31
C HIS A 253 23.69 -11.64 24.33
N GLN A 254 22.43 -11.25 24.15
CA GLN A 254 21.30 -11.64 25.00
C GLN A 254 20.57 -12.86 24.41
N LEU A 255 21.26 -13.99 24.39
CA LEU A 255 20.84 -15.20 23.66
C LEU A 255 19.50 -15.80 24.15
N ALA A 256 19.16 -15.64 25.43
CA ALA A 256 17.87 -16.13 25.96
C ALA A 256 16.68 -15.41 25.34
N GLU A 257 16.74 -14.07 25.24
CA GLU A 257 15.70 -13.29 24.55
C GLU A 257 15.75 -13.51 23.04
N ALA A 258 16.96 -13.61 22.44
CA ALA A 258 17.12 -13.93 21.03
C ALA A 258 16.35 -15.21 20.64
N LYS A 259 16.53 -16.29 21.42
CA LYS A 259 15.84 -17.56 21.26
C LYS A 259 14.31 -17.40 21.28
N LYS A 260 13.77 -16.75 22.30
CA LYS A 260 12.32 -16.53 22.47
C LYS A 260 11.68 -15.81 21.27
N TYR A 261 12.35 -14.77 20.75
CA TYR A 261 11.83 -14.03 19.59
C TYR A 261 11.98 -14.81 18.28
N MET A 262 13.06 -15.57 18.12
CA MET A 262 13.28 -16.43 16.96
C MET A 262 12.30 -17.60 16.89
N GLU A 263 11.93 -18.20 18.01
CA GLU A 263 10.89 -19.24 18.08
C GLU A 263 9.51 -18.70 17.65
N LYS A 264 9.15 -17.49 18.08
CA LYS A 264 7.92 -16.82 17.63
C LYS A 264 7.95 -16.55 16.12
N ALA A 265 9.08 -16.10 15.59
CA ALA A 265 9.24 -15.87 14.16
C ALA A 265 9.01 -17.16 13.35
N LEU A 266 9.60 -18.29 13.78
CA LEU A 266 9.39 -19.59 13.15
C LEU A 266 7.92 -20.00 13.11
N LEU A 267 7.19 -19.85 14.22
CA LEU A 267 5.77 -20.18 14.28
C LEU A 267 4.96 -19.38 13.23
N ILE A 268 5.26 -18.09 13.09
CA ILE A 268 4.55 -17.23 12.15
C ILE A 268 4.93 -17.55 10.71
N PHE A 269 6.21 -17.78 10.43
CA PHE A 269 6.69 -18.18 9.11
C PHE A 269 6.09 -19.52 8.66
N GLU A 270 5.93 -20.47 9.58
CA GLU A 270 5.23 -21.74 9.32
C GLU A 270 3.76 -21.50 8.93
N LEU A 271 3.03 -20.66 9.67
CA LEU A 271 1.65 -20.30 9.34
C LEU A 271 1.53 -19.61 7.97
N GLN A 272 2.54 -18.84 7.57
CA GLN A 272 2.59 -18.13 6.28
C GLN A 272 3.15 -19.01 5.13
N ASN A 273 3.59 -20.24 5.42
CA ASN A 273 4.34 -21.09 4.49
C ASN A 273 5.60 -20.40 3.91
N ASP A 274 6.22 -19.46 4.63
CA ASP A 274 7.47 -18.84 4.22
C ASP A 274 8.67 -19.57 4.84
N THR A 275 9.36 -20.37 4.04
CA THR A 275 10.47 -21.21 4.51
C THR A 275 11.84 -20.51 4.47
N LYS A 276 11.93 -19.26 4.00
CA LYS A 276 13.22 -18.57 3.73
C LYS A 276 14.13 -18.53 4.95
N TYR A 277 13.57 -18.25 6.14
CA TYR A 277 14.34 -18.10 7.37
C TYR A 277 14.44 -19.37 8.21
N HIS A 278 13.71 -20.44 7.86
CA HIS A 278 13.57 -21.64 8.70
C HIS A 278 14.92 -22.32 8.98
N SER A 279 15.72 -22.58 7.95
CA SER A 279 17.02 -23.26 8.11
C SER A 279 17.98 -22.43 8.96
N TYR A 280 18.06 -21.12 8.68
CA TYR A 280 18.93 -20.20 9.41
C TYR A 280 18.59 -20.15 10.90
N ILE A 281 17.32 -19.92 11.24
CA ILE A 281 16.88 -19.80 12.62
C ILE A 281 17.08 -21.13 13.37
N ASN A 282 16.68 -22.26 12.78
CA ASN A 282 16.85 -23.57 13.42
C ASN A 282 18.32 -23.91 13.72
N ASN A 283 19.24 -23.51 12.84
CA ASN A 283 20.66 -23.69 13.09
C ASN A 283 21.16 -22.84 14.27
N LYS A 284 20.71 -21.58 14.37
CA LYS A 284 21.03 -20.70 15.51
C LYS A 284 20.50 -21.25 16.83
N LEU A 285 19.24 -21.69 16.86
CA LEU A 285 18.62 -22.24 18.06
C LEU A 285 19.36 -23.46 18.61
N LYS A 286 19.91 -24.32 17.75
CA LYS A 286 20.75 -25.46 18.17
C LYS A 286 22.04 -25.01 18.88
N THR A 287 22.63 -23.89 18.46
CA THR A 287 23.87 -23.36 19.07
C THR A 287 23.65 -22.67 20.41
N TRP A 288 22.42 -22.23 20.71
CA TRP A 288 22.06 -21.56 21.97
C TRP A 288 21.43 -22.50 22.99
N ASN A 289 21.51 -23.81 22.78
CA ASN A 289 21.13 -24.77 23.79
C ASN A 289 22.15 -24.73 24.93
N PHE A 290 21.81 -23.96 25.97
CA PHE A 290 22.51 -23.99 27.24
C PHE A 290 22.33 -25.39 27.85
N PRO A 291 23.41 -26.08 28.25
CA PRO A 291 23.26 -27.24 29.11
C PRO A 291 22.55 -26.79 30.40
N ILE A 292 21.51 -27.53 30.77
CA ILE A 292 20.75 -27.36 32.01
C ILE A 292 21.66 -27.66 33.20
#